data_AF-A0A8J3G6J5-F1
#
_entry.id   AF-A0A8J3G6J5-F1
#
_cell.length_a   1.000
_cell.length_b   1.000
_cell.length_c   1.000
_cell.angle_alpha   90.00
_cell.angle_beta   90.00
_cell.angle_gamma   90.00
#
_symmetry.space_group_name_H-M   'P 1'
#
loop_
_entity.id
_entity.type
_entity.pdbx_description
1 polymer ?
#
loop_
_entity_poly.entity_id
_entity_poly.type
_entity_poly.pdbx_seq_one_letter_code
_entity_poly.pdbx_strand_id
1 'polypeptide(L)' 'MKLSIRFFNDHEVRAVWDDEHSKWWFSVLDVVGVLNEESDYTKVRNYWKYLKAKL' A
#
# COMPACT_ATOMS: atom_id res chain seq x y z
N MET A 1 -10.37 14.09 -0.48
CA MET A 1 -10.11 12.72 -0.01
C MET A 1 -9.35 12.77 1.31
N LYS A 2 -9.87 12.13 2.36
CA LYS A 2 -9.22 12.08 3.68
C LYS A 2 -8.35 10.82 3.76
N LEU A 3 -7.08 10.99 4.12
CA LEU A 3 -6.16 9.87 4.37
C LEU A 3 -6.53 9.20 5.71
N SER A 4 -6.66 7.88 5.70
CA SER A 4 -6.85 7.03 6.87
C SER A 4 -5.63 6.15 7.04
N ILE A 5 -5.13 6.01 8.27
CA ILE A 5 -4.18 4.96 8.62
C ILE A 5 -4.95 3.74 9.09
N ARG A 6 -4.60 2.58 8.55
CA ARG A 6 -5.09 1.24 8.94
C ARG A 6 -3.90 0.40 9.36
N PHE A 7 -4.15 -0.71 10.04
CA PHE A 7 -3.09 -1.61 10.51
C PHE A 7 -3.28 -3.01 9.93
N PHE A 8 -2.17 -3.64 9.56
CA PHE A 8 -2.10 -5.06 9.22
C PHE A 8 -0.76 -5.60 9.72
N ASN A 9 -0.79 -6.66 10.55
CA ASN A 9 0.41 -7.21 11.21
C ASN A 9 1.30 -6.14 11.87
N ASP A 10 0.70 -5.23 12.65
CA ASP A 10 1.40 -4.11 13.31
C ASP A 10 2.09 -3.10 12.39
N HIS A 11 1.87 -3.19 11.07
CA HIS A 11 2.32 -2.21 10.10
C HIS A 11 1.21 -1.24 9.70
N GLU A 12 1.56 0.03 9.56
CA GLU A 12 0.68 1.07 9.04
C GLU A 12 0.45 0.90 7.53
N VAL A 13 -0.81 0.95 7.12
CA VAL A 13 -1.25 0.90 5.73
C VAL A 13 -2.13 2.12 5.45
N ARG A 14 -1.70 2.96 4.52
CA ARG A 14 -2.47 4.12 4.07
C ARG A 14 -3.67 3.67 3.25
N ALA A 15 -4.83 4.22 3.60
CA ALA A 15 -6.09 3.96 2.92
C ALA A 15 -6.91 5.24 2.71
N VAL A 16 -7.78 5.23 1.70
CA VAL A 16 -8.73 6.29 1.41
C VAL A 16 -10.11 5.66 1.16
N TRP A 17 -11.15 6.23 1.76
CA TRP A 17 -12.52 5.85 1.47
C TRP A 17 -13.01 6.52 0.18
N ASP A 18 -13.62 5.72 -0.70
CA ASP A 18 -14.28 6.14 -1.92
C ASP A 18 -15.79 6.08 -1.69
N ASP A 19 -16.40 7.24 -1.43
CA ASP A 19 -17.82 7.38 -1.15
C ASP A 19 -18.70 6.99 -2.34
N GLU A 20 -18.26 7.24 -3.56
CA GLU A 20 -19.03 6.97 -4.79
C GLU A 20 -19.21 5.46 -5.00
N HIS A 21 -18.14 4.70 -4.79
CA HIS A 21 -18.13 3.26 -5.03
C HIS A 21 -18.25 2.43 -3.75
N SER A 22 -18.41 3.08 -2.59
CA SER A 22 -18.49 2.45 -1.26
C SER A 22 -17.36 1.44 -0.99
N LYS A 23 -16.12 1.83 -1.30
CA LYS A 23 -14.95 0.95 -1.18
C LYS A 23 -13.72 1.65 -0.62
N TRP A 24 -12.77 0.84 -0.17
CA TRP A 24 -11.47 1.32 0.30
C TRP A 24 -10.41 1.17 -0.79
N TRP A 25 -9.64 2.23 -0.99
CA TRP A 25 -8.38 2.20 -1.74
C TRP A 25 -7.21 2.13 -0.77
N PHE A 26 -6.23 1.27 -1.06
CA PHE A 26 -5.04 1.10 -0.24
C PHE A 26 -3.78 1.49 -1.01
N SER A 27 -2.77 1.98 -0.29
CA SER A 27 -1.44 2.21 -0.86
C SER A 27 -0.80 0.88 -1.26
N VAL A 28 -0.60 0.71 -2.57
CA VAL A 28 0.09 -0.47 -3.10
C VAL A 28 1.50 -0.60 -2.53
N LEU A 29 2.21 0.51 -2.33
CA LEU A 29 3.55 0.46 -1.74
C LEU A 29 3.52 -0.07 -0.31
N ASP A 30 2.53 0.34 0.49
CA ASP A 30 2.45 -0.10 1.89
C ASP A 30 2.10 -1.59 1.92
N VAL A 31 1.12 -2.04 1.11
CA VAL A 31 0.77 -3.46 1.01
C VAL A 31 1.96 -4.31 0.57
N VAL A 32 2.70 -3.89 -0.47
CA VAL A 32 3.90 -4.61 -0.93
C VAL A 32 4.99 -4.63 0.13
N GLY A 33 5.20 -3.54 0.85
CA GLY A 33 6.17 -3.47 1.95
C GLY A 33 5.83 -4.43 3.08
N VAL A 34 4.57 -4.45 3.51
CA VAL A 34 4.12 -5.34 4.60
C VAL A 34 4.20 -6.80 4.20
N LEU A 35 3.77 -7.17 2.99
CA LEU A 35 3.83 -8.56 2.52
C LEU A 35 5.25 -9.08 2.34
N ASN A 36 6.21 -8.19 2.07
CA ASN A 36 7.62 -8.54 1.91
C ASN A 36 8.45 -8.32 3.19
N GLU A 37 7.83 -7.90 4.30
CA GLU A 37 8.52 -7.51 5.55
C GLU A 37 9.67 -6.52 5.31
N GLU A 38 9.52 -5.62 4.32
CA GLU A 38 10.55 -4.67 3.92
C GLU A 38 10.11 -3.25 4.28
N SER A 39 10.81 -2.66 5.26
CA SER A 39 10.55 -1.31 5.74
C SER A 39 11.22 -0.21 4.90
N ASP A 40 12.21 -0.54 4.07
CA ASP A 40 12.88 0.42 3.20
C ASP A 40 11.99 0.82 2.02
N TYR A 41 11.46 2.04 2.07
CA TYR A 41 10.60 2.60 1.04
C TYR A 41 11.21 2.56 -0.37
N THR A 42 12.52 2.80 -0.51
CA THR A 42 13.20 2.80 -1.81
C THR A 42 13.21 1.41 -2.42
N LYS A 43 13.50 0.38 -1.61
CA LYS A 43 13.46 -1.01 -2.06
C LYS A 43 12.05 -1.46 -2.43
N VAL A 44 11.05 -1.14 -1.60
CA VAL A 44 9.64 -1.43 -1.87
C VAL A 44 9.18 -0.78 -3.18
N ARG A 45 9.51 0.49 -3.39
CA ARG A 45 9.18 1.22 -4.63
C ARG A 45 9.85 0.61 -5.85
N ASN A 46 11.12 0.22 -5.75
CA ASN A 46 11.84 -0.40 -6.85
C ASN A 46 11.26 -1.77 -7.19
N TYR A 47 10.94 -2.57 -6.17
CA TYR A 47 10.29 -3.86 -6.36
C TYR A 47 8.90 -3.72 -6.99
N TRP A 48 8.07 -2.77 -6.52
CA TRP A 48 6.79 -2.47 -7.15
C TRP A 48 6.93 -2.04 -8.61
N LYS A 49 7.91 -1.19 -8.93
CA LYS A 49 8.18 -0.80 -10.33
C LYS A 49 8.50 -2.01 -11.20
N TYR A 50 9.32 -2.94 -10.69
CA TYR A 50 9.65 -4.19 -11.38
C TYR A 50 8.42 -5.09 -11.53
N LEU A 51 7.63 -5.28 -10.47
CA LEU A 51 6.42 -6.11 -10.48
C LEU A 51 5.37 -5.57 -11.47
N LYS A 52 5.12 -4.26 -11.44
CA LYS A 52 4.20 -3.58 -12.35
C LYS A 52 4.58 -3.72 -13.82
N ALA A 53 5.87 -3.82 -14.14
CA ALA A 53 6.33 -4.04 -15.51
C ALA A 53 6.11 -5.47 -16.03
N LYS A 54 5.76 -6.41 -15.14
CA LYS A 54 5.57 -7.83 -15.44
C LYS A 54 4.10 -8.29 -15.42
N LEU A 55 3.20 -7.41 -14.98
CA LEU A 55 1.74 -7.62 -14.95
C LEU A 55 1.10 -6.88 -16.12
#